data_AF-A0A2V0Q402-F1
#
_entry.id   AF-A0A2V0Q402-F1
#
_cell.length_a   1.000
_cell.length_b   1.000
_cell.length_c   1.000
_cell.angle_alpha   90.00
_cell.angle_beta   90.00
_cell.angle_gamma   90.00
#
_symmetry.space_group_name_H-M   'P 1'
#
loop_
_entity.id
_entity.type
_entity.pdbx_description
1 polymer ?
#
loop_
_entity_poly.entity_id
_entity_poly.type
_entity_poly.pdbx_seq_one_letter_code
_entity_poly.pdbx_strand_id
1 'polypeptide(L)'
;MVWPDQAADTLQSQTLRLDLSRVCFPGASPPIREKVFMKLVTAIIKPFKLDDVRESLSEIGVQGITVTEVKGFGRQKGHTELYRGAEYVVDFLPKVKIDVAIDDKDLDRVIEAITKAANTGKIGDGKIFVVNLEQAIRIRTGETDTDAI
;
A
#
# COMPACT_ATOMS: atom_id res chain seq x y z
N MET A 1 25.75 -52.95 40.09
CA MET A 1 25.06 -54.11 40.69
C MET A 1 24.02 -53.55 41.66
N VAL A 2 22.74 -53.76 41.31
CA VAL A 2 21.49 -53.54 42.08
C VAL A 2 21.01 -52.10 42.36
N TRP A 3 19.80 -51.82 41.84
CA TRP A 3 18.88 -50.69 42.04
C TRP A 3 18.05 -50.85 43.36
N PRO A 4 16.78 -50.40 43.48
CA PRO A 4 16.26 -49.10 43.97
C PRO A 4 15.29 -49.27 45.17
N ASP A 5 14.70 -48.20 45.73
CA ASP A 5 13.27 -48.14 46.17
C ASP A 5 12.98 -46.79 46.88
N GLN A 6 12.03 -46.00 46.37
CA GLN A 6 10.65 -45.80 46.91
C GLN A 6 10.63 -45.04 48.26
N ALA A 7 9.80 -44.04 48.54
CA ALA A 7 8.56 -43.54 47.95
C ALA A 7 8.41 -42.05 48.40
N ALA A 8 7.75 -41.16 47.63
CA ALA A 8 6.37 -40.71 47.85
C ALA A 8 6.13 -40.17 49.29
N ASP A 9 5.52 -39.03 49.58
CA ASP A 9 4.55 -38.20 48.89
C ASP A 9 4.32 -36.95 49.78
N THR A 10 3.41 -36.05 49.37
CA THR A 10 2.91 -34.81 50.04
C THR A 10 3.71 -33.55 49.67
N LEU A 11 3.45 -32.87 48.54
CA LEU A 11 2.24 -32.15 48.10
C LEU A 11 1.66 -31.15 49.10
N GLN A 12 1.58 -29.90 48.59
CA GLN A 12 0.73 -28.78 48.99
C GLN A 12 1.21 -27.97 50.21
N SER A 13 1.29 -26.64 50.21
CA SER A 13 0.90 -25.60 49.25
C SER A 13 1.22 -24.23 49.88
N GLN A 14 1.11 -23.17 49.07
CA GLN A 14 0.86 -21.76 49.42
C GLN A 14 2.07 -20.81 49.41
N THR A 15 2.36 -20.18 48.27
CA THR A 15 1.88 -18.84 47.83
C THR A 15 2.81 -17.71 48.28
N LEU A 16 3.94 -17.56 47.58
CA LEU A 16 4.70 -16.31 47.59
C LEU A 16 4.01 -15.33 46.64
N ARG A 17 3.32 -14.34 47.23
CA ARG A 17 2.90 -13.11 46.55
C ARG A 17 4.16 -12.36 46.11
N LEU A 18 4.53 -12.49 44.84
CA LEU A 18 5.45 -11.56 44.20
C LEU A 18 4.67 -10.29 43.86
N ASP A 19 4.98 -9.25 44.64
CA ASP A 19 4.52 -7.87 44.50
C ASP A 19 4.85 -7.32 43.11
N LEU A 20 3.82 -7.24 42.26
CA LEU A 20 3.88 -6.74 40.88
C LEU A 20 3.83 -5.20 40.79
N SER A 21 4.05 -4.45 41.86
CA SER A 21 3.93 -2.97 41.85
C SER A 21 5.24 -2.20 41.61
N ARG A 22 6.35 -2.85 41.24
CA ARG A 22 7.68 -2.19 41.16
C ARG A 22 8.49 -2.40 39.88
N VAL A 23 7.85 -2.64 38.74
CA VAL A 23 8.54 -2.50 37.44
C VAL A 23 7.86 -1.41 36.61
N CYS A 24 8.03 -0.17 37.09
CA CYS A 24 7.79 1.01 36.28
C CYS A 24 9.01 1.17 35.35
N PHE A 25 8.85 0.88 34.06
CA PHE A 25 9.84 1.23 33.02
C PHE A 25 9.57 2.68 32.57
N PRO A 26 10.42 3.66 32.91
CA PRO A 26 10.32 4.99 32.32
C PRO A 26 10.98 4.96 30.94
N GLY A 27 10.20 5.18 29.88
CA GLY A 27 10.76 5.60 28.60
C GLY A 27 11.02 4.53 27.53
N ALA A 28 10.15 3.52 27.39
CA ALA A 28 10.06 2.82 26.11
C ALA A 28 9.36 3.75 25.09
N SER A 29 10.12 4.66 24.49
CA SER A 29 9.73 5.29 23.23
C SER A 29 9.35 4.18 22.24
N PRO A 30 8.25 4.30 21.49
CA PRO A 30 7.92 3.33 20.46
C PRO A 30 9.13 3.16 19.54
N PRO A 31 9.38 1.95 19.00
CA PRO A 31 10.46 1.76 18.05
C PRO A 31 10.30 2.82 16.97
N ILE A 32 11.37 3.59 16.77
CA ILE A 32 11.47 4.62 15.74
C ILE A 32 11.20 3.85 14.45
N ARG A 33 9.96 3.88 13.94
CA ARG A 33 9.62 3.23 12.68
C ARG A 33 10.54 3.89 11.66
N GLU A 34 11.50 3.12 11.20
CA GLU A 34 12.48 3.55 10.22
C GLU A 34 11.72 4.23 9.09
N LYS A 35 12.07 5.49 8.86
CA LYS A 35 11.30 6.38 7.98
C LYS A 35 11.19 5.70 6.63
N VAL A 36 9.98 5.32 6.23
CA VAL A 36 9.76 4.62 4.97
C VAL A 36 9.99 5.60 3.82
N PHE A 37 11.14 5.46 3.18
CA PHE A 37 11.63 6.33 2.09
C PHE A 37 11.09 5.93 0.72
N MET A 38 10.18 4.97 0.60
CA MET A 38 9.56 4.60 -0.68
C MET A 38 8.05 4.79 -0.66
N LYS A 39 7.51 5.14 -1.83
CA LYS A 39 6.09 5.37 -2.05
C LYS A 39 5.60 4.57 -3.23
N LEU A 40 4.38 4.06 -3.12
CA LEU A 40 3.59 3.58 -4.24
C LEU A 40 2.64 4.70 -4.65
N VAL A 41 2.83 5.21 -5.86
CA VAL A 41 1.93 6.17 -6.48
C VAL A 41 0.97 5.39 -7.38
N THR A 42 -0.30 5.43 -7.05
CA THR A 42 -1.39 4.83 -7.82
C THR A 42 -2.21 5.92 -8.49
N ALA A 43 -2.11 6.05 -9.81
CA ALA A 43 -2.89 7.01 -10.60
C ALA A 43 -4.02 6.31 -11.35
N ILE A 44 -5.27 6.69 -11.10
CA ILE A 44 -6.42 6.26 -11.90
C ILE A 44 -6.75 7.38 -12.87
N ILE A 45 -6.63 7.12 -14.17
CA ILE A 45 -6.78 8.12 -15.24
C ILE A 45 -7.70 7.64 -16.37
N LYS A 46 -7.97 8.52 -17.33
CA LYS A 46 -8.66 8.16 -18.58
C LYS A 46 -7.76 7.31 -19.49
N PRO A 47 -8.29 6.29 -20.19
CA PRO A 47 -7.48 5.37 -20.99
C PRO A 47 -6.61 6.05 -22.06
N PHE A 48 -7.13 7.07 -22.74
CA PHE A 48 -6.38 7.78 -23.80
C PHE A 48 -5.22 8.65 -23.29
N LYS A 49 -5.11 8.85 -21.97
CA LYS A 49 -4.01 9.60 -21.34
C LYS A 49 -2.84 8.71 -20.92
N LEU A 50 -2.94 7.40 -21.12
CA LEU A 50 -1.89 6.45 -20.72
C LEU A 50 -0.56 6.76 -21.41
N ASP A 51 -0.58 7.02 -22.72
CA ASP A 51 0.64 7.30 -23.48
C ASP A 51 1.33 8.59 -23.02
N ASP A 52 0.56 9.68 -22.86
CA ASP A 52 1.07 10.96 -22.35
C ASP A 52 1.72 10.82 -20.96
N VAL A 53 1.06 10.07 -20.06
CA VAL A 53 1.60 9.84 -18.70
C VAL A 53 2.84 8.96 -18.73
N ARG A 54 2.86 7.92 -19.56
CA ARG A 54 4.03 7.06 -19.73
C ARG A 54 5.24 7.84 -20.22
N GLU A 55 5.06 8.71 -21.21
CA GLU A 55 6.14 9.55 -21.75
C GLU A 55 6.66 10.52 -20.69
N SER A 56 5.76 11.23 -20.01
CA SER A 56 6.14 12.18 -18.94
C SER A 56 6.88 11.51 -17.77
N LEU A 57 6.50 10.27 -17.41
CA LEU A 57 7.21 9.48 -16.40
C LEU A 57 8.60 9.02 -16.89
N SER A 58 8.71 8.68 -18.17
CA SER A 58 10.01 8.31 -18.77
C SER A 58 10.98 9.49 -18.81
N GLU A 59 10.51 10.71 -19.06
CA GLU A 59 11.35 11.92 -19.09
C GLU A 59 11.96 12.26 -17.73
N ILE A 60 11.26 11.96 -16.64
CA ILE A 60 11.76 12.16 -15.27
C ILE A 60 12.63 11.00 -14.77
N GLY A 61 12.82 9.95 -15.59
CA GLY A 61 13.69 8.81 -15.29
C GLY A 61 12.99 7.59 -14.67
N VAL A 62 11.66 7.57 -14.61
CA VAL A 62 10.89 6.41 -14.12
C VAL A 62 10.76 5.38 -15.24
N GLN A 63 11.39 4.22 -15.08
CA GLN A 63 11.44 3.17 -16.11
C GLN A 63 10.45 2.02 -15.87
N GLY A 64 9.94 1.88 -14.65
CA GLY A 64 9.01 0.81 -14.27
C GLY A 64 7.62 1.34 -13.94
N ILE A 65 6.63 0.99 -14.77
CA ILE A 65 5.21 1.26 -14.48
C ILE A 65 4.41 -0.05 -14.58
N THR A 66 3.42 -0.21 -13.71
CA THR A 66 2.44 -1.30 -13.83
C THR A 66 1.10 -0.70 -14.23
N VAL A 67 0.49 -1.24 -15.27
CA VAL A 67 -0.79 -0.75 -15.78
C VAL A 67 -1.86 -1.82 -15.55
N THR A 68 -3.01 -1.41 -15.03
CA THR A 68 -4.17 -2.28 -14.83
C THR A 68 -5.42 -1.58 -15.34
N GLU A 69 -6.20 -2.26 -16.17
CA GLU A 69 -7.51 -1.77 -16.58
C GLU A 69 -8.50 -1.92 -15.43
N VAL A 70 -9.15 -0.82 -15.06
CA VAL A 70 -10.12 -0.80 -13.96
C VAL A 70 -11.41 -0.13 -14.39
N LYS A 71 -12.47 -0.41 -13.66
CA LYS A 71 -13.78 0.19 -13.86
C LYS A 71 -14.03 1.18 -12.74
N GLY A 72 -14.19 2.44 -13.09
CA GLY A 72 -14.42 3.52 -12.12
C GLY A 72 -15.90 3.90 -12.07
N PHE A 73 -16.41 4.06 -10.85
CA PHE A 73 -17.71 4.69 -10.60
C PHE A 73 -17.46 6.01 -9.85
N GLY A 74 -18.19 7.08 -10.21
CA GLY A 74 -17.95 8.39 -9.64
C GLY A 74 -19.10 9.38 -9.90
N ARG A 75 -18.83 10.68 -9.72
CA ARG A 75 -19.84 11.75 -9.90
C ARG A 75 -20.24 11.99 -11.36
N GLN A 76 -19.62 11.30 -12.32
CA GLN A 76 -20.13 11.24 -13.69
C GLN A 76 -21.37 10.35 -13.64
N LYS A 77 -22.55 10.96 -13.48
CA LYS A 77 -23.84 10.27 -13.35
C LYS A 77 -23.95 9.18 -14.42
N GLY A 78 -23.93 7.92 -13.99
CA GLY A 78 -24.35 6.79 -14.83
C GLY A 78 -25.82 7.01 -15.19
N HIS A 79 -26.19 6.85 -16.45
CA HIS A 79 -27.58 6.99 -16.85
C HIS A 79 -28.34 5.77 -16.33
N THR A 80 -29.39 6.00 -15.54
CA THR A 80 -30.28 4.93 -15.07
C THR A 80 -31.22 4.55 -16.21
N GLU A 81 -30.89 3.51 -16.98
CA GLU A 81 -31.84 2.90 -17.92
C GLU A 81 -32.52 1.68 -17.28
N LEU A 82 -33.85 1.71 -17.25
CA LEU A 82 -34.73 0.69 -16.67
C LEU A 82 -34.73 -0.57 -17.57
N TYR A 83 -34.40 -1.75 -17.03
CA TYR A 83 -34.63 -3.02 -17.72
C TYR A 83 -35.47 -3.98 -16.87
N ARG A 84 -36.72 -4.22 -17.30
CA ARG A 84 -37.66 -5.24 -16.76
C ARG A 84 -37.90 -5.24 -15.24
N GLY A 85 -37.99 -4.06 -14.63
CA GLY A 85 -38.47 -3.93 -13.24
C GLY A 85 -37.47 -4.33 -12.14
N ALA A 86 -36.20 -4.59 -12.49
CA ALA A 86 -35.11 -4.68 -11.53
C ALA A 86 -34.11 -3.54 -11.79
N GLU A 87 -33.83 -2.72 -10.79
CA GLU A 87 -32.82 -1.66 -10.88
C GLU A 87 -31.42 -2.28 -10.96
N TYR A 88 -30.79 -2.23 -12.13
CA TYR A 88 -29.35 -2.46 -12.25
C TYR A 88 -28.68 -1.15 -12.67
N VAL A 89 -28.42 -0.29 -11.69
CA VAL A 89 -27.58 0.90 -11.88
C VAL A 89 -26.13 0.50 -11.67
N VAL A 90 -25.43 0.11 -12.73
CA VAL A 90 -23.95 0.07 -12.65
C VAL A 90 -23.29 0.46 -13.98
N ASP A 91 -23.40 1.74 -14.31
CA ASP A 91 -22.64 2.36 -15.40
C ASP A 91 -21.20 2.61 -14.92
N PHE A 92 -20.37 1.58 -15.05
CA PHE A 92 -18.94 1.69 -14.82
C PHE A 92 -18.24 2.25 -16.06
N LEU A 93 -17.47 3.32 -15.88
CA LEU A 93 -16.64 3.87 -16.94
C LEU A 93 -15.26 3.20 -16.93
N PRO A 94 -14.72 2.77 -18.08
CA PRO A 94 -13.37 2.23 -18.16
C PRO A 94 -12.35 3.31 -17.79
N LYS A 95 -11.40 2.94 -16.94
CA LYS A 95 -10.28 3.75 -16.47
C LYS A 95 -9.02 2.91 -16.49
N VAL A 96 -7.88 3.57 -16.47
CA VAL A 96 -6.58 2.91 -16.35
C VAL A 96 -5.98 3.27 -15.01
N LYS A 97 -5.56 2.26 -14.26
CA LYS A 97 -4.79 2.39 -13.02
C LYS A 97 -3.32 2.17 -13.34
N ILE A 98 -2.49 3.13 -12.98
CA ILE A 98 -1.04 3.08 -13.12
C ILE A 98 -0.45 3.03 -11.72
N ASP A 99 0.32 2.00 -11.43
CA ASP A 99 1.05 1.83 -10.17
C ASP A 99 2.55 2.01 -10.42
N VAL A 100 3.17 2.90 -9.65
CA VAL A 100 4.60 3.23 -9.76
C VAL A 100 5.22 3.25 -8.36
N ALA A 101 6.27 2.44 -8.16
CA ALA A 101 7.08 2.47 -6.95
C ALA A 101 8.24 3.45 -7.14
N ILE A 102 8.42 4.36 -6.20
CA ILE A 102 9.41 5.44 -6.26
C ILE A 102 10.03 5.71 -4.89
N ASP A 103 11.18 6.38 -4.87
CA ASP A 103 11.73 6.98 -3.66
C ASP A 103 10.93 8.24 -3.27
N ASP A 104 10.88 8.53 -1.97
CA ASP A 104 10.19 9.67 -1.36
C ASP A 104 10.70 11.00 -1.93
N LYS A 105 11.96 11.07 -2.36
CA LYS A 105 12.56 12.26 -2.98
C LYS A 105 11.94 12.61 -4.34
N ASP A 106 11.45 11.62 -5.07
CA ASP A 106 10.88 11.81 -6.41
C ASP A 106 9.35 11.96 -6.39
N LEU A 107 8.72 11.84 -5.21
CA LEU A 107 7.27 11.89 -5.03
C LEU A 107 6.63 13.12 -5.68
N ASP A 108 7.11 14.31 -5.34
CA ASP A 108 6.52 15.56 -5.82
C ASP A 108 6.63 15.69 -7.34
N ARG A 109 7.79 15.31 -7.89
CA ARG A 109 8.06 15.36 -9.34
C ARG A 109 7.14 14.41 -10.11
N VAL A 110 6.94 13.21 -9.57
CA VAL A 110 6.07 12.17 -10.17
C VAL A 110 4.61 12.60 -10.12
N ILE A 111 4.14 13.12 -8.99
CA ILE A 111 2.77 13.63 -8.87
C ILE A 111 2.53 14.78 -9.86
N GLU A 112 3.46 15.72 -9.95
CA GLU A 112 3.35 16.85 -10.86
C GLU A 112 3.31 16.41 -12.33
N ALA A 113 4.19 15.48 -12.74
CA ALA A 113 4.25 14.91 -14.08
C ALA A 113 2.92 14.23 -14.46
N ILE A 114 2.43 13.31 -13.62
CA ILE A 114 1.16 12.60 -13.84
C ILE A 114 0.00 13.58 -13.89
N THR A 115 -0.03 14.57 -12.98
CA THR A 115 -1.11 15.55 -12.92
C THR A 115 -1.15 16.39 -14.19
N LYS A 116 -0.01 16.90 -14.66
CA LYS A 116 0.05 17.71 -15.89
C LYS A 116 -0.35 16.90 -17.12
N ALA A 117 0.15 15.67 -17.25
CA ALA A 117 -0.14 14.82 -18.40
C ALA A 117 -1.61 14.37 -18.45
N ALA A 118 -2.19 13.99 -17.29
CA ALA A 118 -3.55 13.46 -17.21
C ALA A 118 -4.66 14.53 -17.16
N ASN A 119 -4.33 15.80 -16.88
CA ASN A 119 -5.31 16.88 -16.75
C ASN A 119 -5.89 17.28 -18.11
N THR A 120 -7.22 17.25 -18.22
CA THR A 120 -7.97 17.76 -19.38
C THR A 120 -8.94 18.89 -19.01
N GLY A 121 -9.00 19.26 -17.72
CA GLY A 121 -9.94 20.22 -17.17
C GLY A 121 -11.39 19.74 -17.14
N LYS A 122 -11.65 18.47 -17.48
CA LYS A 122 -13.00 17.89 -17.57
C LYS A 122 -13.25 16.93 -16.42
N ILE A 123 -14.52 16.80 -16.04
CA ILE A 123 -14.94 15.84 -15.02
C ILE A 123 -14.48 14.43 -15.42
N GLY A 124 -13.93 13.69 -14.45
CA GLY A 124 -13.52 12.30 -14.63
C GLY A 124 -12.07 12.09 -15.07
N ASP A 125 -11.21 13.11 -14.97
CA ASP A 125 -9.76 13.00 -15.22
C ASP A 125 -9.08 11.98 -14.30
N GLY A 126 -9.58 11.85 -13.06
CA GLY A 126 -9.20 10.75 -12.19
C GLY A 126 -8.76 11.17 -10.80
N LYS A 127 -7.96 10.33 -10.15
CA LYS A 127 -7.39 10.54 -8.82
C LYS A 127 -6.02 9.87 -8.71
N ILE A 128 -5.15 10.47 -7.91
CA ILE A 128 -3.85 9.89 -7.54
C ILE A 128 -3.91 9.55 -6.05
N PHE A 129 -3.44 8.36 -5.70
CA PHE A 129 -3.27 7.89 -4.34
C PHE A 129 -1.78 7.66 -4.08
N VAL A 130 -1.35 7.94 -2.86
CA VAL A 130 0.03 7.74 -2.42
C VAL A 130 -0.02 6.86 -1.19
N VAL A 131 0.72 5.76 -1.22
CA VAL A 131 0.84 4.80 -0.11
C VAL A 131 2.32 4.62 0.22
N ASN A 132 2.63 4.40 1.50
CA ASN A 132 3.99 4.08 1.92
C ASN A 132 4.34 2.63 1.56
N LEU A 133 5.48 2.40 0.90
CA LEU A 133 5.99 1.06 0.58
C LEU A 133 7.01 0.64 1.62
N GLU A 134 6.67 -0.36 2.44
CA GLU A 134 7.59 -0.84 3.48
C GLU A 134 8.82 -1.56 2.91
N GLN A 135 8.68 -2.26 1.78
CA GLN A 135 9.76 -3.00 1.14
C GLN A 135 9.53 -3.16 -0.36
N ALA A 136 10.60 -3.10 -1.16
CA ALA A 136 10.62 -3.49 -2.56
C ALA A 136 11.70 -4.55 -2.78
N ILE A 137 11.45 -5.53 -3.65
CA ILE A 137 12.44 -6.59 -3.96
C ILE A 137 12.45 -6.84 -5.46
N ARG A 138 13.64 -6.72 -6.07
CA ARG A 138 13.83 -7.04 -7.49
C ARG A 138 14.07 -8.54 -7.65
N ILE A 139 13.10 -9.25 -8.21
CA ILE A 139 13.14 -10.73 -8.34
C ILE A 139 14.40 -11.25 -9.05
N ARG A 140 14.90 -10.52 -10.07
CA ARG A 140 16.05 -10.96 -10.89
C ARG A 140 17.38 -10.94 -10.14
N THR A 141 17.60 -9.96 -9.28
CA THR A 141 18.91 -9.71 -8.61
C THR A 141 18.86 -9.92 -7.10
N GLY A 142 17.67 -9.91 -6.50
CA GLY A 142 17.48 -9.93 -5.05
C GLY A 142 17.75 -8.59 -4.37
N GLU A 143 18.01 -7.52 -5.13
CA GLU A 143 18.18 -6.16 -4.61
C GLU A 143 16.91 -5.70 -3.89
N THR A 144 17.07 -4.93 -2.82
CA THR A 144 15.97 -4.47 -1.97
C THR A 144 15.84 -2.94 -2.00
N ASP A 145 14.62 -2.48 -1.75
CA ASP A 145 14.26 -1.09 -1.52
C ASP A 145 14.66 -0.16 -2.67
N THR A 146 15.47 0.87 -2.39
CA THR A 146 15.91 1.85 -3.39
C THR A 146 16.70 1.23 -4.54
N ASP A 147 17.42 0.14 -4.29
CA ASP A 147 18.20 -0.56 -5.32
C ASP A 147 17.30 -1.44 -6.22
N ALA A 148 16.08 -1.73 -5.76
CA ALA A 148 15.11 -2.55 -6.47
C ALA A 148 14.29 -1.76 -7.50
N ILE A 149 14.02 -0.49 -7.22
CA ILE A 149 13.27 0.47 -8.07
C ILE A 149 14.15 1.10 -9.15
#